data_AF-A0A0V1N6X9-F1
#
_entry.id   AF-A0A0V1N6X9-F1
#
_cell.length_a   1.000
_cell.length_b   1.000
_cell.length_c   1.000
_cell.angle_alpha   90.00
_cell.angle_beta   90.00
_cell.angle_gamma   90.00
#
_symmetry.space_group_name_H-M   'P 1'
#
loop_
_entity.id
_entity.type
_entity.pdbx_description
1 polymer ?
#
loop_
_entity_poly.entity_id
_entity_poly.type
_entity_poly.pdbx_seq_one_letter_code
_entity_poly.pdbx_strand_id
1 'polypeptide(L)'
;LNFTIHMYESTIGNSATVDSSTDRKKQVHLYCEKMRREAIKVGYAELKHLLPSKVTSLGYKLTNANILYRGIYIYIFFFLMLSSKNGQLLYFTGDGYFFSAADCLRELKQNNKDQTEEINRLRSEVVALQIICQNYARLSFQEEENFDRLSDINNAQTLKFELFREMFDYLGRSFDSSVNFDSYPSLAQSMLVWFEQTVDFQHLPELFNSVVKGKKPR
;
A
#
# COMPACT_ATOMS: atom_id res chain seq x y z
N LEU A 1 -35.41 -16.39 11.24
CA LEU A 1 -36.46 -16.85 12.18
C LEU A 1 -37.58 -17.63 11.48
N ASN A 2 -38.22 -17.07 10.45
CA ASN A 2 -39.36 -17.74 9.78
C ASN A 2 -39.00 -19.06 9.07
N PHE A 3 -37.78 -19.19 8.56
CA PHE A 3 -37.34 -20.41 7.85
C PHE A 3 -37.11 -21.62 8.79
N THR A 4 -36.75 -21.37 10.06
CA THR A 4 -36.47 -22.42 11.04
C THR A 4 -37.77 -22.95 11.69
N ILE A 5 -38.79 -22.11 11.82
CA ILE A 5 -40.10 -22.50 12.35
C ILE A 5 -40.85 -23.41 11.35
N HIS A 6 -40.76 -23.11 10.05
CA HIS A 6 -41.43 -23.88 9.00
C HIS A 6 -40.90 -25.31 8.84
N MET A 7 -39.60 -25.55 9.09
CA MET A 7 -39.01 -26.89 9.03
C MET A 7 -39.50 -27.83 10.16
N TYR A 8 -40.05 -27.27 11.24
CA TYR A 8 -40.48 -28.05 12.40
C TYR A 8 -41.96 -28.48 12.32
N GLU A 9 -42.84 -27.67 11.74
CA GLU A 9 -44.26 -28.02 11.63
C GLU A 9 -44.55 -29.22 10.71
N SER A 10 -43.67 -29.52 9.74
CA SER A 10 -43.88 -30.65 8.82
C SER A 10 -43.57 -32.03 9.42
N THR A 11 -43.07 -32.13 10.65
CA THR A 11 -42.58 -33.42 11.20
C THR A 11 -43.39 -34.03 12.35
N ILE A 12 -44.40 -33.34 12.90
CA ILE A 12 -45.12 -33.87 14.07
C ILE A 12 -46.63 -33.83 13.82
N GLY A 13 -47.17 -35.00 13.45
CA GLY A 13 -48.59 -35.25 13.24
C GLY A 13 -49.44 -35.04 14.50
N ASN A 14 -50.69 -34.66 14.23
CA ASN A 14 -51.79 -34.43 15.16
C ASN A 14 -51.98 -35.53 16.22
N SER A 15 -52.01 -35.14 17.52
CA SER A 15 -52.96 -35.62 18.56
C SER A 15 -52.45 -35.40 20.01
N ALA A 16 -53.36 -34.99 20.89
CA ALA A 16 -53.40 -35.14 22.37
C ALA A 16 -52.94 -33.96 23.28
N THR A 17 -53.97 -33.31 23.87
CA THR A 17 -54.17 -32.85 25.27
C THR A 17 -53.04 -32.18 26.08
N VAL A 18 -53.42 -31.09 26.77
CA VAL A 18 -52.75 -30.15 27.70
C VAL A 18 -51.37 -30.51 28.31
N ASP A 19 -51.06 -31.78 28.55
CA ASP A 19 -49.74 -32.26 28.99
C ASP A 19 -48.67 -32.11 27.88
N SER A 20 -49.05 -32.37 26.63
CA SER A 20 -48.17 -32.18 25.46
C SER A 20 -47.86 -30.71 25.18
N SER A 21 -48.77 -29.79 25.56
CA SER A 21 -48.54 -28.35 25.42
C SER A 21 -47.44 -27.86 26.36
N THR A 22 -47.39 -28.42 27.57
CA THR A 22 -46.39 -28.08 28.57
C THR A 22 -45.03 -28.68 28.19
N ASP A 23 -45.00 -29.91 27.70
CA ASP A 23 -43.76 -30.53 27.21
C ASP A 23 -43.26 -29.92 25.92
N ARG A 24 -44.15 -29.51 25.01
CA ARG A 24 -43.78 -28.72 23.82
C ARG A 24 -43.18 -27.37 24.21
N LYS A 25 -43.73 -26.68 25.23
CA LYS A 25 -43.13 -25.46 25.78
C LYS A 25 -41.74 -25.71 26.38
N LYS A 26 -41.55 -26.81 27.13
CA LYS A 26 -40.24 -27.19 27.67
C LYS A 26 -39.23 -27.48 26.56
N GLN A 27 -39.62 -28.21 25.52
CA GLN A 27 -38.76 -28.52 24.37
C GLN A 27 -38.34 -27.27 23.61
N VAL A 28 -39.30 -26.36 23.34
CA VAL A 28 -39.01 -25.07 22.72
C VAL A 28 -38.08 -24.23 23.59
N HIS A 29 -38.31 -24.17 24.91
CA HIS A 29 -37.44 -23.45 25.83
C HIS A 29 -36.00 -24.00 25.85
N LEU A 30 -35.84 -25.33 25.90
CA LEU A 30 -34.53 -25.98 25.84
C LEU A 30 -33.81 -25.69 24.51
N TYR A 31 -34.53 -25.73 23.40
CA TYR A 31 -33.98 -25.38 22.09
C TYR A 31 -33.54 -23.92 22.02
N CYS A 32 -34.39 -22.98 22.45
CA CYS A 32 -34.05 -21.56 22.52
C CYS A 32 -32.82 -21.30 23.40
N GLU A 33 -32.75 -21.93 24.58
CA GLU A 33 -31.60 -21.81 25.47
C GLU A 33 -30.32 -22.42 24.86
N LYS A 34 -30.44 -23.53 24.13
CA LYS A 34 -29.31 -24.12 23.38
C LYS A 34 -28.81 -23.15 22.30
N MET A 35 -29.71 -22.58 21.50
CA MET A 35 -29.35 -21.61 20.47
C MET A 35 -28.71 -20.34 21.06
N ARG A 36 -29.22 -19.84 22.19
CA ARG A 36 -28.62 -18.73 22.93
C ARG A 36 -27.19 -19.05 23.38
N ARG A 37 -26.96 -20.26 23.90
CA ARG A 37 -25.62 -20.72 24.33
C ARG A 37 -24.65 -20.86 23.15
N GLU A 38 -25.11 -21.41 22.03
CA GLU A 38 -24.27 -21.52 20.83
C GLU A 38 -23.91 -20.14 20.29
N ALA A 39 -24.86 -19.19 20.25
CA ALA A 39 -24.58 -17.81 19.86
C ALA A 39 -23.53 -17.14 20.77
N ILE A 40 -23.62 -17.34 22.09
CA ILE A 40 -22.62 -16.85 23.04
C ILE A 40 -21.25 -17.49 22.80
N LYS A 41 -21.21 -18.81 22.59
CA LYS A 41 -19.98 -19.55 22.33
C LYS A 41 -19.28 -19.09 21.06
N VAL A 42 -20.05 -18.81 20.00
CA VAL A 42 -19.55 -18.21 18.76
C VAL A 42 -18.97 -16.82 19.05
N GLY A 43 -19.69 -15.96 19.77
CA GLY A 43 -19.19 -14.62 20.14
C GLY A 43 -17.88 -14.65 20.93
N TYR A 44 -17.68 -15.62 21.83
CA TYR A 44 -16.40 -15.82 22.50
C TYR A 44 -15.27 -16.24 21.56
N ALA A 45 -15.58 -17.08 20.56
CA ALA A 45 -14.60 -17.50 19.56
C ALA A 45 -14.18 -16.31 18.67
N GLU A 46 -15.14 -15.52 18.19
CA GLU A 46 -14.89 -14.30 17.42
C GLU A 46 -14.05 -13.30 18.22
N LEU A 47 -14.47 -13.00 19.45
CA LEU A 47 -13.73 -12.08 20.32
C LEU A 47 -12.29 -12.58 20.55
N LYS A 48 -12.11 -13.89 20.75
CA LYS A 48 -10.78 -14.49 20.88
C LYS A 48 -9.90 -14.28 19.64
N HIS A 49 -10.45 -14.35 18.43
CA HIS A 49 -9.70 -14.11 17.19
C HIS A 49 -9.30 -12.64 17.01
N LEU A 50 -10.09 -11.71 17.54
CA LEU A 50 -9.78 -10.28 17.54
C LEU A 50 -8.71 -9.92 18.59
N LEU A 51 -8.53 -10.77 19.60
CA LEU A 51 -7.47 -10.58 20.59
C LEU A 51 -6.10 -11.00 20.01
N PRO A 52 -5.05 -10.21 20.24
CA PRO A 52 -3.71 -10.52 19.74
C PRO A 52 -3.16 -11.82 20.34
N SER A 53 -2.61 -12.67 19.49
CA SER A 53 -2.12 -13.99 19.88
C SER A 53 -0.92 -13.94 20.84
N LYS A 54 -0.12 -12.87 20.80
CA LYS A 54 1.11 -12.68 21.59
C LYS A 54 0.87 -12.64 23.11
N VAL A 55 -0.35 -12.35 23.56
CA VAL A 55 -0.74 -12.31 24.99
C VAL A 55 -0.99 -13.71 25.58
N THR A 56 -0.76 -14.78 24.81
CA THR A 56 -0.98 -16.17 25.24
C THR A 56 0.28 -16.82 25.85
N SER A 57 1.41 -16.11 25.90
CA SER A 57 2.71 -16.69 26.29
C SER A 57 2.81 -17.17 27.75
N LEU A 58 1.82 -16.85 28.61
CA LEU A 58 1.87 -17.25 30.02
C LEU A 58 1.29 -18.66 30.31
N GLY A 59 1.10 -19.52 29.30
CA GLY A 59 0.80 -20.96 29.50
C GLY A 59 -0.56 -21.31 30.14
N TYR A 60 -1.35 -20.32 30.58
CA TYR A 60 -2.67 -20.53 31.16
C TYR A 60 -3.74 -20.71 30.06
N LYS A 61 -4.67 -21.66 30.26
CA LYS A 61 -5.85 -21.82 29.39
C LYS A 61 -6.63 -20.51 29.31
N LEU A 62 -6.86 -20.02 28.09
CA LEU A 62 -7.65 -18.80 27.88
C LEU A 62 -9.13 -19.07 28.19
N THR A 63 -9.56 -18.71 29.40
CA THR A 63 -10.95 -18.89 29.87
C THR A 63 -11.88 -17.81 29.31
N ASN A 64 -13.19 -18.09 29.27
CA ASN A 64 -14.21 -17.09 28.89
C ASN A 64 -14.07 -15.77 29.69
N ALA A 65 -13.80 -15.88 31.00
CA ALA A 65 -13.54 -14.71 31.84
C ALA A 65 -12.32 -13.93 31.35
N ASN A 66 -11.20 -14.60 31.04
CA ASN A 66 -10.00 -13.94 30.51
C ASN A 66 -10.25 -13.25 29.16
N ILE A 67 -11.06 -13.84 28.29
CA ILE A 67 -11.42 -13.25 26.99
C ILE A 67 -12.15 -11.92 27.21
N LEU A 68 -13.14 -11.90 28.10
CA LEU A 68 -13.87 -10.67 28.44
C LEU A 68 -12.97 -9.61 29.06
N TYR A 69 -12.18 -9.98 30.08
CA TYR A 69 -11.27 -9.05 30.74
C TYR A 69 -10.33 -8.40 29.72
N ARG A 70 -9.67 -9.19 28.87
CA ARG A 70 -8.77 -8.67 27.83
C ARG A 70 -9.48 -7.74 26.86
N GLY A 71 -10.67 -8.11 26.40
CA GLY A 71 -11.47 -7.27 25.50
C GLY A 71 -11.81 -5.91 26.13
N ILE A 72 -12.23 -5.91 27.40
CA ILE A 72 -12.55 -4.68 28.15
C ILE A 72 -11.29 -3.82 28.34
N TYR A 73 -10.16 -4.42 28.74
CA TYR A 73 -8.91 -3.70 28.92
C TYR A 73 -8.41 -3.05 27.63
N ILE A 74 -8.41 -3.80 26.51
CA ILE A 74 -8.01 -3.27 25.19
C ILE A 74 -8.93 -2.14 24.76
N TYR A 75 -10.24 -2.28 24.95
CA TYR A 75 -11.22 -1.24 24.58
C TYR A 75 -11.05 0.04 25.40
N ILE A 76 -10.99 -0.07 26.73
CA ILE A 76 -10.81 1.08 27.62
C ILE A 76 -9.48 1.77 27.32
N PHE A 77 -8.40 1.01 27.14
CA PHE A 77 -7.10 1.58 26.81
C PHE A 77 -7.09 2.26 25.45
N PHE A 78 -7.70 1.66 24.43
CA PHE A 78 -7.84 2.28 23.10
C PHE A 78 -8.61 3.60 23.19
N PHE A 79 -9.73 3.63 23.93
CA PHE A 79 -10.51 4.84 24.15
C PHE A 79 -9.72 5.93 24.89
N LEU A 80 -8.97 5.57 25.94
CA LEU A 80 -8.10 6.50 26.66
C LEU A 80 -6.94 7.01 25.79
N MET A 81 -6.35 6.14 24.96
CA MET A 81 -5.32 6.51 23.99
C MET A 81 -5.83 7.51 22.95
N LEU A 82 -7.04 7.32 22.43
CA LEU A 82 -7.68 8.27 21.51
C LEU A 82 -8.01 9.61 22.20
N SER A 83 -8.35 9.58 23.48
CA SER A 83 -8.71 10.77 24.25
C SER A 83 -7.51 11.58 24.72
N SER A 84 -6.31 11.01 24.77
CA SER A 84 -5.09 11.68 25.21
C SER A 84 -4.51 12.56 24.11
N LYS A 85 -4.63 13.88 24.28
CA LYS A 85 -4.14 14.86 23.30
C LYS A 85 -2.60 14.95 23.20
N ASN A 86 -1.86 14.43 24.19
CA ASN A 86 -0.41 14.65 24.30
C ASN A 86 0.42 13.36 24.52
N GLY A 87 -0.15 12.16 24.31
CA GLY A 87 0.61 10.91 24.35
C GLY A 87 1.20 10.52 25.72
N GLN A 88 0.92 11.28 26.79
CA GLN A 88 1.28 10.92 28.14
C GLN A 88 0.25 9.92 28.67
N LEU A 89 0.54 8.64 28.45
CA LEU A 89 -0.20 7.56 29.04
C LEU A 89 0.17 7.51 30.52
N LEU A 90 -0.80 7.72 31.41
CA LEU A 90 -0.60 7.59 32.84
C LEU A 90 -0.44 6.09 33.15
N TYR A 91 0.80 5.62 33.29
CA TYR A 91 1.13 4.25 33.67
C TYR A 91 0.80 4.04 35.15
N PHE A 92 -0.46 3.77 35.45
CA PHE A 92 -0.85 3.24 36.76
C PHE A 92 -1.75 2.03 36.55
N THR A 93 -1.14 0.85 36.45
CA THR A 93 -1.39 -0.32 37.31
C THR A 93 -0.34 -1.39 36.98
N GLY A 94 0.26 -1.99 38.01
CA GLY A 94 1.37 -2.96 37.90
C GLY A 94 0.97 -4.37 37.47
N ASP A 95 -0.06 -4.51 36.64
CA ASP A 95 -0.61 -5.81 36.26
C ASP A 95 -0.19 -6.18 34.83
N GLY A 96 0.45 -7.33 34.65
CA GLY A 96 1.08 -7.75 33.37
C GLY A 96 0.13 -7.80 32.15
N TYR A 97 -1.19 -7.79 32.37
CA TYR A 97 -2.18 -7.72 31.30
C TYR A 97 -2.26 -6.34 30.64
N PHE A 98 -1.99 -5.25 31.38
CA PHE A 98 -2.01 -3.89 30.85
C PHE A 98 -0.84 -3.65 29.90
N PHE A 99 0.36 -4.08 30.31
CA PHE A 99 1.57 -3.95 29.49
C PHE A 99 1.42 -4.67 28.15
N SER A 100 0.89 -5.90 28.19
CA SER A 100 0.67 -6.69 26.97
C SER A 100 -0.42 -6.10 26.05
N ALA A 101 -1.46 -5.48 26.60
CA ALA A 101 -2.46 -4.76 25.81
C ALA A 101 -1.88 -3.47 25.19
N ALA A 102 -1.04 -2.74 25.92
CA ALA A 102 -0.37 -1.53 25.44
C ALA A 102 0.59 -1.84 24.28
N ASP A 103 1.37 -2.92 24.38
CA ASP A 103 2.28 -3.37 23.32
C ASP A 103 1.51 -3.81 22.07
N CYS A 104 0.41 -4.56 22.25
CA CYS A 104 -0.49 -4.90 21.16
C CYS A 104 -0.99 -3.67 20.42
N LEU A 105 -1.51 -2.68 21.15
CA LEU A 105 -2.14 -1.52 20.53
C LEU A 105 -1.10 -0.65 19.85
N ARG A 106 0.12 -0.60 20.38
CA ARG A 106 1.27 0.04 19.74
C ARG A 106 1.63 -0.65 18.42
N GLU A 107 1.71 -1.98 18.42
CA GLU A 107 2.00 -2.77 17.21
C GLU A 107 0.91 -2.59 16.15
N LEU A 108 -0.38 -2.67 16.55
CA LEU A 108 -1.50 -2.43 15.63
C LEU A 108 -1.46 -1.01 15.06
N LYS A 109 -1.14 -0.01 15.87
CA LYS A 109 -1.00 1.38 15.41
C LYS A 109 0.16 1.54 14.43
N GLN A 110 1.30 0.89 14.68
CA GLN A 110 2.44 0.91 13.78
C GLN A 110 2.10 0.22 12.45
N ASN A 111 1.52 -0.98 12.48
CA ASN A 111 1.10 -1.69 11.28
C ASN A 111 0.09 -0.87 10.45
N ASN A 112 -0.85 -0.20 11.10
CA ASN A 112 -1.83 0.65 10.41
C ASN A 112 -1.17 1.87 9.74
N LYS A 113 -0.17 2.46 10.39
CA LYS A 113 0.66 3.52 9.81
C LYS A 113 1.41 3.00 8.58
N ASP A 114 2.11 1.88 8.70
CA ASP A 114 2.89 1.28 7.61
C ASP A 114 1.99 0.93 6.41
N GLN A 115 0.81 0.35 6.66
CA GLN A 115 -0.19 0.09 5.61
C GLN A 115 -0.70 1.36 4.94
N THR A 116 -0.88 2.44 5.70
CA THR A 116 -1.31 3.75 5.16
C THR A 116 -0.24 4.35 4.25
N GLU A 117 1.03 4.26 4.66
CA GLU A 117 2.16 4.70 3.85
C GLU A 117 2.27 3.89 2.55
N GLU A 118 2.07 2.57 2.61
CA GLU A 118 2.06 1.70 1.43
C GLU A 118 0.92 2.04 0.47
N ILE A 119 -0.31 2.27 0.99
CA ILE A 119 -1.45 2.70 0.18
C ILE A 119 -1.15 4.02 -0.54
N ASN A 120 -0.49 4.96 0.15
CA ASN A 120 -0.12 6.24 -0.45
C ASN A 120 0.93 6.07 -1.55
N ARG A 121 1.91 5.17 -1.35
CA ARG A 121 2.91 4.83 -2.39
C ARG A 121 2.23 4.24 -3.63
N LEU A 122 1.38 3.23 -3.45
CA LEU A 122 0.67 2.57 -4.55
C LEU A 122 -0.25 3.54 -5.30
N ARG A 123 -0.93 4.45 -4.60
CA ARG A 123 -1.73 5.51 -5.23
C ARG A 123 -0.87 6.44 -6.10
N SER A 124 0.30 6.84 -5.62
CA SER A 124 1.23 7.65 -6.41
C SER A 124 1.70 6.92 -7.66
N GLU A 125 1.96 5.62 -7.57
CA GLU A 125 2.36 4.78 -8.70
C GLU A 125 1.24 4.65 -9.74
N VAL A 126 0.00 4.40 -9.30
CA VAL A 126 -1.17 4.34 -10.19
C VAL A 126 -1.37 5.64 -10.96
N VAL A 127 -1.22 6.80 -10.29
CA VAL A 127 -1.32 8.11 -10.95
C VAL A 127 -0.21 8.27 -12.00
N ALA A 128 1.04 7.90 -11.68
CA ALA A 128 2.14 7.96 -12.64
C ALA A 128 1.89 7.06 -13.86
N LEU A 129 1.45 5.83 -13.64
CA LEU A 129 1.09 4.89 -14.71
C LEU A 129 -0.07 5.42 -15.56
N GLN A 130 -1.08 6.04 -14.93
CA GLN A 130 -2.21 6.64 -15.64
C GLN A 130 -1.76 7.79 -16.55
N ILE A 131 -0.84 8.64 -16.08
CA ILE A 131 -0.23 9.71 -16.90
C ILE A 131 0.51 9.10 -18.09
N ILE A 132 1.29 8.04 -17.88
CA ILE A 132 2.01 7.33 -18.94
C ILE A 132 1.03 6.74 -19.97
N CYS A 133 -0.01 6.03 -19.53
CA CYS A 133 -1.04 5.49 -20.42
C CYS A 133 -1.76 6.58 -21.21
N GLN A 134 -2.08 7.71 -20.57
CA GLN A 134 -2.70 8.85 -21.24
C GLN A 134 -1.76 9.46 -22.29
N ASN A 135 -0.46 9.52 -22.03
CA ASN A 135 0.53 9.96 -22.99
C ASN A 135 0.61 9.02 -24.19
N TYR A 136 0.65 7.70 -23.98
CA TYR A 136 0.62 6.73 -25.07
C TYR A 136 -0.68 6.78 -25.88
N ALA A 137 -1.83 6.92 -25.21
CA ALA A 137 -3.11 7.10 -25.89
C ALA A 137 -3.13 8.38 -26.74
N ARG A 138 -2.60 9.49 -26.21
CA ARG A 138 -2.48 10.75 -26.96
C ARG A 138 -1.57 10.59 -28.19
N LEU A 139 -0.45 9.89 -28.05
CA LEU A 139 0.44 9.58 -29.18
C LEU A 139 -0.30 8.77 -30.26
N SER A 140 -1.09 7.75 -29.88
CA SER A 140 -1.86 6.95 -30.84
C SER A 140 -2.99 7.73 -31.52
N PHE A 141 -3.64 8.68 -30.83
CA PHE A 141 -4.71 9.50 -31.43
C PHE A 141 -4.18 10.69 -32.25
N GLN A 142 -2.97 11.20 -31.97
CA GLN A 142 -2.36 12.29 -32.75
C GLN A 142 -1.79 11.84 -34.10
N GLU A 143 -1.57 10.53 -34.31
CA GLU A 143 -1.11 9.98 -35.60
C GLU A 143 -2.19 10.05 -36.70
N GLU A 144 -3.49 10.10 -36.35
CA GLU A 144 -4.57 9.98 -37.36
C GLU A 144 -5.18 11.31 -37.85
N GLU A 145 -5.21 12.41 -37.07
CA GLU A 145 -6.02 13.60 -37.43
C GLU A 145 -5.23 14.84 -37.91
N ASN A 146 -3.90 14.82 -37.94
CA ASN A 146 -3.14 16.07 -37.85
C ASN A 146 -2.03 16.18 -38.93
N PHE A 147 -2.37 15.71 -40.13
CA PHE A 147 -1.46 15.55 -41.29
C PHE A 147 -0.94 16.87 -41.89
N ASP A 148 -1.57 18.03 -41.62
CA ASP A 148 -1.29 19.24 -42.42
C ASP A 148 -0.78 20.48 -41.63
N ARG A 149 -0.86 20.50 -40.29
CA ARG A 149 -0.34 21.61 -39.44
C ARG A 149 0.86 21.26 -38.57
N LEU A 150 1.22 19.98 -38.48
CA LEU A 150 2.32 19.49 -37.66
C LEU A 150 3.65 19.45 -38.40
N SER A 151 3.68 19.57 -39.73
CA SER A 151 4.93 19.53 -40.51
C SER A 151 5.97 20.52 -39.98
N ASP A 152 5.59 21.77 -39.72
CA ASP A 152 6.53 22.81 -39.31
C ASP A 152 6.98 22.72 -37.84
N ILE A 153 6.09 22.31 -36.92
CA ILE A 153 6.40 22.22 -35.48
C ILE A 153 7.06 20.88 -35.14
N ASN A 154 6.66 19.77 -35.78
CA ASN A 154 7.35 18.49 -35.65
C ASN A 154 8.74 18.56 -36.27
N ASN A 155 8.94 19.27 -37.38
CA ASN A 155 10.29 19.52 -37.88
C ASN A 155 11.13 20.23 -36.82
N ALA A 156 10.64 21.29 -36.16
CA ALA A 156 11.39 22.00 -35.13
C ALA A 156 11.70 21.17 -33.87
N GLN A 157 10.78 20.30 -33.41
CA GLN A 157 11.02 19.44 -32.24
C GLN A 157 11.90 18.24 -32.59
N THR A 158 11.67 17.58 -33.73
CA THR A 158 12.54 16.51 -34.25
C THR A 158 13.96 17.02 -34.47
N LEU A 159 14.13 18.24 -35.00
CA LEU A 159 15.45 18.87 -35.14
C LEU A 159 16.14 19.11 -33.80
N LYS A 160 15.40 19.49 -32.73
CA LYS A 160 15.99 19.60 -31.38
C LYS A 160 16.46 18.24 -30.87
N PHE A 161 15.68 17.19 -31.02
CA PHE A 161 16.08 15.83 -30.60
C PHE A 161 17.27 15.31 -31.40
N GLU A 162 17.28 15.52 -32.72
CA GLU A 162 18.40 15.16 -33.57
C GLU A 162 19.67 15.90 -33.20
N LEU A 163 19.56 17.18 -32.84
CA LEU A 163 20.69 17.99 -32.42
C LEU A 163 21.25 17.55 -31.07
N PHE A 164 20.38 17.20 -30.11
CA PHE A 164 20.81 16.58 -28.87
C PHE A 164 21.51 15.25 -29.12
N ARG A 165 20.95 14.37 -29.95
CA ARG A 165 21.56 13.07 -30.30
C ARG A 165 22.97 13.26 -30.86
N GLU A 166 23.15 14.11 -31.86
CA GLU A 166 24.46 14.36 -32.46
C GLU A 166 25.45 14.99 -31.49
N MET A 167 24.99 15.88 -30.61
CA MET A 167 25.83 16.48 -29.57
C MET A 167 26.34 15.40 -28.60
N PHE A 168 25.47 14.51 -28.12
CA PHE A 168 25.87 13.41 -27.24
C PHE A 168 26.77 12.40 -27.93
N ASP A 169 26.51 12.09 -29.21
CA ASP A 169 27.36 11.21 -30.00
C ASP A 169 28.76 11.81 -30.24
N TYR A 170 28.84 13.13 -30.49
CA TYR A 170 30.11 13.85 -30.57
C TYR A 170 30.89 13.80 -29.25
N LEU A 171 30.21 14.08 -28.13
CA LEU A 171 30.82 14.01 -26.80
C LEU A 171 31.36 12.61 -26.51
N GLY A 172 30.60 11.56 -26.81
CA GLY A 172 31.04 10.17 -26.64
C GLY A 172 32.27 9.84 -27.48
N ARG A 173 32.27 10.18 -28.78
CA ARG A 173 33.43 9.93 -29.66
C ARG A 173 34.68 10.69 -29.23
N SER A 174 34.52 11.93 -28.79
CA SER A 174 35.65 12.75 -28.30
C SER A 174 36.23 12.20 -26.99
N PHE A 175 35.37 11.66 -26.12
CA PHE A 175 35.79 11.01 -24.88
C PHE A 175 36.61 9.75 -25.19
N ASP A 176 36.08 8.87 -26.04
CA ASP A 176 36.73 7.61 -26.42
C ASP A 176 38.09 7.81 -27.09
N SER A 177 38.27 8.91 -27.82
CA SER A 177 39.54 9.21 -28.50
C SER A 177 40.55 9.96 -27.64
N SER A 178 40.12 10.69 -26.62
CA SER A 178 40.97 11.62 -25.85
C SER A 178 41.33 11.12 -24.45
N VAL A 179 40.51 10.24 -23.86
CA VAL A 179 40.73 9.73 -22.50
C VAL A 179 41.58 8.47 -22.53
N ASN A 180 42.66 8.48 -21.76
CA ASN A 180 43.63 7.39 -21.68
C ASN A 180 43.32 6.47 -20.48
N PHE A 181 43.35 5.15 -20.70
CA PHE A 181 43.02 4.13 -19.69
C PHE A 181 44.21 3.32 -19.17
N ASP A 182 45.44 3.70 -19.52
CA ASP A 182 46.65 2.91 -19.24
C ASP A 182 47.05 2.93 -17.76
N SER A 183 46.71 3.99 -17.03
CA SER A 183 46.97 4.10 -15.58
C SER A 183 46.06 5.14 -14.93
N TYR A 184 45.85 5.05 -13.61
CA TYR A 184 45.02 6.01 -12.88
C TYR A 184 45.51 7.48 -13.00
N PRO A 185 46.81 7.80 -12.87
CA PRO A 185 47.30 9.16 -13.11
C PRO A 185 47.06 9.65 -14.55
N SER A 186 47.29 8.79 -15.55
CA SER A 186 47.05 9.13 -16.97
C SER A 186 45.57 9.34 -17.25
N LEU A 187 44.69 8.53 -16.65
CA LEU A 187 43.25 8.67 -16.72
C LEU A 187 42.78 9.99 -16.11
N ALA A 188 43.20 10.29 -14.88
CA ALA A 188 42.80 11.51 -14.18
C ALA A 188 43.23 12.77 -14.95
N GLN A 189 44.46 12.78 -15.47
CA GLN A 189 44.98 13.90 -16.26
C GLN A 189 44.25 14.04 -17.61
N SER A 190 44.10 12.95 -18.36
CA SER A 190 43.46 12.98 -19.68
C SER A 190 41.97 13.30 -19.60
N MET A 191 41.27 12.83 -18.55
CA MET A 191 39.87 13.15 -18.30
C MET A 191 39.67 14.63 -17.96
N LEU A 192 40.55 15.22 -17.15
CA LEU A 192 40.51 16.66 -16.85
C LEU A 192 40.78 17.51 -18.09
N VAL A 193 41.81 17.16 -18.87
CA VAL A 193 42.14 17.86 -20.12
C VAL A 193 41.00 17.78 -21.13
N TRP A 194 40.41 16.59 -21.31
CA TRP A 194 39.25 16.41 -22.19
C TRP A 194 38.07 17.25 -21.74
N PHE A 195 37.78 17.28 -20.43
CA PHE A 195 36.67 18.05 -19.88
C PHE A 195 36.84 19.55 -20.11
N GLU A 196 38.02 20.10 -19.81
CA GLU A 196 38.32 21.53 -20.00
C GLU A 196 38.29 21.96 -21.48
N GLN A 197 38.69 21.08 -22.40
CA GLN A 197 38.74 21.38 -23.83
C GLN A 197 37.42 21.14 -24.58
N THR A 198 36.61 20.19 -24.11
CA THR A 198 35.41 19.74 -24.82
C THR A 198 34.12 20.32 -24.24
N VAL A 199 34.09 20.60 -22.93
CA VAL A 199 32.90 21.05 -22.20
C VAL A 199 33.11 22.45 -21.64
N ASP A 200 33.68 23.35 -22.45
CA ASP A 200 33.68 24.77 -22.12
C ASP A 200 32.32 25.40 -22.49
N PHE A 201 31.61 25.87 -21.47
CA PHE A 201 30.32 26.55 -21.62
C PHE A 201 30.37 27.81 -22.50
N GLN A 202 31.56 28.39 -22.73
CA GLN A 202 31.75 29.51 -23.67
C GLN A 202 31.71 29.06 -25.13
N HIS A 203 32.13 27.83 -25.43
CA HIS A 203 32.23 27.29 -26.79
C HIS A 203 31.05 26.38 -27.18
N LEU A 204 30.13 26.11 -26.25
CA LEU A 204 28.91 25.33 -26.46
C LEU A 204 28.05 25.85 -27.64
N PRO A 205 27.88 27.17 -27.87
CA PRO A 205 27.20 27.68 -29.07
C PRO A 205 27.93 27.35 -30.38
N GLU A 206 29.26 27.31 -30.38
CA GLU A 206 30.05 26.96 -31.57
C GLU A 206 29.97 25.47 -31.88
N LEU A 207 30.00 24.63 -30.84
CA LEU A 207 29.78 23.19 -30.94
C LEU A 207 28.37 22.89 -31.46
N PHE A 208 27.36 23.59 -30.98
CA PHE A 208 26.00 23.52 -31.53
C PHE A 208 25.96 23.93 -33.00
N ASN A 209 26.61 25.04 -33.36
CA ASN A 209 26.68 25.52 -34.74
C ASN A 209 27.45 24.57 -35.67
N SER A 210 28.46 23.85 -35.18
CA SER A 210 29.23 22.88 -35.98
C SER A 210 28.39 21.66 -36.31
N VAL A 211 27.62 21.15 -35.34
CA VAL A 211 26.68 20.04 -35.51
C VAL A 211 25.55 20.42 -36.47
N VAL A 212 25.01 21.64 -36.35
CA VAL A 212 23.97 22.16 -37.26
C VAL A 212 24.51 22.34 -38.70
N LYS A 213 25.74 22.85 -38.87
CA LYS A 213 26.34 23.03 -40.21
C LYS A 213 26.71 21.72 -40.90
N GLY A 214 27.04 20.67 -40.13
CA GLY A 214 27.29 19.32 -40.65
C GLY A 214 26.05 18.66 -41.28
N LYS A 215 24.85 19.15 -40.97
CA LYS A 215 23.57 18.65 -41.48
C LYS A 215 22.97 19.46 -42.63
N LYS A 216 23.68 20.39 -43.27
CA LYS A 216 23.12 21.09 -44.46
C LYS A 216 22.68 20.05 -45.49
N PRO A 217 21.37 19.88 -45.76
CA PRO A 217 20.92 19.00 -46.82
C PRO A 217 21.36 19.62 -48.16
N ARG A 218 21.92 18.78 -49.05
CA ARG A 218 22.05 19.11 -50.47
C ARG A 218 20.69 19.18 -51.12
#